data_AF-A0A073IDW5-F1
#
_entry.id   AF-A0A073IDW5-F1
#
_cell.length_a   1.000
_cell.length_b   1.000
_cell.length_c   1.000
_cell.angle_alpha   90.00
_cell.angle_beta   90.00
_cell.angle_gamma   90.00
#
_symmetry.space_group_name_H-M   'P 1'
#
loop_
_entity.id
_entity.type
_entity.pdbx_description
1 polymer ?
#
loop_
_entity_poly.entity_id
_entity_poly.type
_entity_poly.pdbx_seq_one_letter_code
_entity_poly.pdbx_strand_id
1 'polypeptide(L)'
;GDGSDTLQGGNDGDDWFFGGQGFDYVEMYGQTSSSITLSGWSGAGITVNASNATHILYDVEELRLADTTIDLTQFVGPDATAEDDILYGTAGNDTLNGLAGDDNLYAREGDDRVNGGDGNDMIEGGDGSDILVGGEGNDSIRGGDSEKDLRDVIYGGNGNDDINGGYGNDELRGDAGNDTIAGDFGADTVIGGAGDDLLTGSALGDILFGGDGDDFVNGGFGYDRVNGGAGADEFYHIGIANHGSDWIQ
;
A
#
# COMPACT_ATOMS: atom_id res chain seq x y z
N GLY A 1 17.62 15.96 -4.71
CA GLY A 1 17.22 16.69 -5.93
C GLY A 1 16.28 15.79 -6.68
N ASP A 2 16.32 15.78 -8.01
CA ASP A 2 15.76 14.65 -8.77
C ASP A 2 16.90 13.64 -9.01
N GLY A 3 16.69 12.37 -8.64
CA GLY A 3 17.62 11.27 -8.80
C GLY A 3 18.47 10.97 -7.56
N SER A 4 19.09 9.78 -7.55
CA SER A 4 19.93 9.30 -6.46
C SER A 4 21.14 10.21 -6.17
N ASP A 5 21.12 10.82 -5.00
CA ASP A 5 22.10 11.77 -4.50
C ASP A 5 22.99 11.17 -3.40
N THR A 6 24.19 11.74 -3.30
CA THR A 6 25.14 11.47 -2.22
C THR A 6 25.31 12.73 -1.41
N LEU A 7 24.89 12.68 -0.16
CA LEU A 7 24.94 13.81 0.76
C LEU A 7 26.09 13.63 1.74
N GLN A 8 26.94 14.65 1.85
CA GLN A 8 28.09 14.65 2.76
C GLN A 8 28.01 15.86 3.70
N GLY A 9 27.91 15.61 5.00
CA GLY A 9 27.98 16.65 6.02
C GLY A 9 29.32 16.64 6.76
N GLY A 10 29.60 17.74 7.44
CA GLY A 10 30.75 17.80 8.33
C GLY A 10 30.53 16.93 9.57
N ASN A 11 31.61 16.57 10.26
CA ASN A 11 31.48 15.91 11.57
C ASN A 11 31.21 16.92 12.71
N ASP A 12 31.10 18.22 12.42
CA ASP A 12 30.97 19.29 13.40
C ASP A 12 29.80 20.21 13.05
N GLY A 13 28.93 20.47 14.03
CA GLY A 13 27.74 21.30 13.87
C GLY A 13 26.51 20.51 13.44
N ASP A 14 25.34 21.09 13.68
CA ASP A 14 24.06 20.49 13.32
C ASP A 14 23.80 20.66 11.81
N ASP A 15 23.52 19.57 11.11
CA ASP A 15 23.27 19.57 9.66
C ASP A 15 21.85 19.12 9.32
N TRP A 16 21.33 19.60 8.20
CA TRP A 16 20.07 19.14 7.60
C TRP A 16 20.37 18.58 6.21
N PHE A 17 19.97 17.33 5.98
CA PHE A 17 20.14 16.61 4.72
C PHE A 17 18.78 16.42 4.07
N PHE A 18 18.69 16.70 2.78
CA PHE A 18 17.46 16.55 1.98
C PHE A 18 17.82 15.74 0.74
N GLY A 19 17.42 14.46 0.70
CA GLY A 19 17.65 13.60 -0.46
C GLY A 19 16.72 13.95 -1.62
N GLY A 20 15.43 14.14 -1.34
CA GLY A 20 14.44 14.44 -2.37
C GLY A 20 13.98 13.17 -3.07
N GLN A 21 13.81 13.22 -4.39
CA GLN A 21 13.35 12.04 -5.14
C GLN A 21 14.53 11.17 -5.55
N GLY A 22 14.47 9.87 -5.28
CA GLY A 22 15.47 8.91 -5.73
C GLY A 22 15.83 7.94 -4.63
N PHE A 23 16.97 7.26 -4.80
CA PHE A 23 17.60 6.52 -3.71
C PHE A 23 18.81 7.33 -3.23
N ASP A 24 18.71 7.90 -2.06
CA ASP A 24 19.63 8.86 -1.47
C ASP A 24 20.35 8.26 -0.28
N TYR A 25 21.61 8.67 -0.12
CA TYR A 25 22.37 8.25 1.04
C TYR A 25 23.22 9.38 1.62
N VAL A 26 23.35 9.37 2.94
CA VAL A 26 24.19 10.29 3.70
C VAL A 26 25.44 9.57 4.16
N GLU A 27 26.62 10.15 3.91
CA GLU A 27 27.89 9.60 4.39
C GLU A 27 28.44 10.41 5.58
N MET A 28 28.68 9.73 6.71
CA MET A 28 29.24 10.32 7.93
C MET A 28 30.54 9.62 8.33
N TYR A 29 31.60 9.83 7.54
CA TYR A 29 32.88 9.12 7.64
C TYR A 29 33.62 9.22 9.00
N GLY A 30 33.24 10.15 9.88
CA GLY A 30 33.81 10.26 11.23
C GLY A 30 33.01 9.56 12.33
N GLN A 31 31.81 9.07 12.01
CA GLN A 31 30.92 8.42 12.97
C GLN A 31 30.93 6.89 12.78
N THR A 32 30.61 6.19 13.86
CA THR A 32 30.42 4.73 13.89
C THR A 32 29.02 4.44 14.42
N SER A 33 28.49 3.26 14.17
CA SER A 33 27.22 2.80 14.74
C SER A 33 27.16 2.93 16.27
N SER A 34 28.32 2.84 16.94
CA SER A 34 28.43 2.98 18.39
C SER A 34 28.52 4.43 18.91
N SER A 35 28.73 5.41 18.03
CA SER A 35 28.92 6.82 18.40
C SER A 35 27.73 7.72 18.07
N ILE A 36 26.67 7.14 17.50
CA ILE A 36 25.43 7.83 17.17
C ILE A 36 24.22 7.16 17.83
N THR A 37 23.14 7.90 17.96
CA THR A 37 21.81 7.35 18.21
C THR A 37 20.82 7.95 17.22
N LEU A 38 19.97 7.11 16.64
CA LEU A 38 18.90 7.51 15.73
C LEU A 38 17.60 7.73 16.50
N SER A 39 16.83 8.74 16.12
CA SER A 39 15.55 9.16 16.72
C SER A 39 14.77 10.02 15.74
N GLY A 40 13.54 10.43 16.07
CA GLY A 40 12.80 11.42 15.26
C GLY A 40 12.32 10.86 13.92
N TRP A 41 11.65 9.71 13.94
CA TRP A 41 11.15 9.00 12.76
C TRP A 41 9.85 9.61 12.20
N SER A 42 9.69 10.94 12.29
CA SER A 42 8.51 11.67 11.82
C SER A 42 8.79 12.39 10.52
N GLY A 43 7.76 12.95 9.86
CA GLY A 43 7.90 13.88 8.73
C GLY A 43 8.78 15.12 8.99
N ALA A 44 9.30 15.27 10.22
CA ALA A 44 10.37 16.20 10.58
C ALA A 44 11.79 15.67 10.31
N GLY A 45 11.96 14.49 9.71
CA GLY A 45 13.23 13.89 9.31
C GLY A 45 13.95 13.13 10.42
N ILE A 46 14.71 12.08 10.05
CA ILE A 46 15.45 11.21 10.95
C ILE A 46 16.56 12.00 11.65
N THR A 47 16.48 12.09 12.98
CA THR A 47 17.49 12.73 13.81
C THR A 47 18.63 11.77 14.16
N VAL A 48 19.83 12.05 13.64
CA VAL A 48 21.09 11.40 13.98
C VAL A 48 21.79 12.23 15.05
N ASN A 49 21.74 11.78 16.31
CA ASN A 49 22.50 12.40 17.39
C ASN A 49 23.89 11.79 17.48
N ALA A 50 24.92 12.57 17.17
CA ALA A 50 26.32 12.25 17.38
C ALA A 50 26.86 12.93 18.65
N SER A 51 28.04 12.52 19.11
CA SER A 51 28.65 13.06 20.34
C SER A 51 28.89 14.58 20.36
N ASN A 52 28.91 15.23 19.19
CA ASN A 52 29.25 16.65 19.00
C ASN A 52 28.28 17.40 18.06
N ALA A 53 27.23 16.75 17.57
CA ALA A 53 26.31 17.31 16.59
C ALA A 53 24.98 16.55 16.56
N THR A 54 23.91 17.24 16.15
CA THR A 54 22.61 16.65 15.84
C THR A 54 22.32 16.89 14.37
N HIS A 55 22.15 15.83 13.59
CA HIS A 55 21.83 15.94 12.16
C HIS A 55 20.40 15.48 11.92
N ILE A 56 19.73 16.05 10.92
CA ILE A 56 18.37 15.67 10.53
C ILE A 56 18.36 15.29 9.06
N LEU A 57 17.80 14.14 8.74
CA LEU A 57 17.77 13.55 7.40
C LEU A 57 16.32 13.48 6.91
N TYR A 58 16.03 14.14 5.80
CA TYR A 58 14.75 14.10 5.09
C TYR A 58 14.94 13.35 3.78
N ASP A 59 14.05 12.40 3.52
CA ASP A 59 14.04 11.62 2.28
C ASP A 59 15.41 10.97 2.02
N VAL A 60 15.92 10.19 2.98
CA VAL A 60 17.21 9.49 2.87
C VAL A 60 17.03 8.02 3.24
N GLU A 61 17.36 7.13 2.30
CA GLU A 61 17.16 5.69 2.43
C GLU A 61 18.32 5.01 3.16
N GLU A 62 19.52 5.59 3.10
CA GLU A 62 20.71 4.95 3.63
C GLU A 62 21.65 5.91 4.38
N LEU A 63 22.08 5.52 5.58
CA LEU A 63 23.12 6.20 6.34
C LEU A 63 24.39 5.36 6.36
N ARG A 64 25.45 5.86 5.71
CA ARG A 64 26.77 5.23 5.66
C ARG A 64 27.68 5.77 6.76
N LEU A 65 28.08 4.88 7.66
CA LEU A 65 29.03 5.14 8.74
C LEU A 65 30.37 4.49 8.42
N ALA A 66 31.39 4.78 9.23
CA ALA A 66 32.74 4.23 9.02
C ALA A 66 32.81 2.70 9.21
N ASP A 67 31.88 2.12 9.97
CA ASP A 67 31.86 0.70 10.34
C ASP A 67 30.68 -0.09 9.76
N THR A 68 29.60 0.59 9.35
CA THR A 68 28.41 -0.05 8.79
C THR A 68 27.62 0.90 7.90
N THR A 69 26.77 0.31 7.08
CA THR A 69 25.63 0.99 6.48
C THR A 69 24.41 0.72 7.35
N ILE A 70 23.58 1.73 7.57
CA ILE A 70 22.25 1.60 8.18
C ILE A 70 21.23 1.88 7.07
N ASP A 71 20.39 0.89 6.80
CA ASP A 71 19.21 1.06 5.98
C ASP A 71 18.17 1.83 6.79
N LEU A 72 17.95 3.09 6.45
CA LEU A 72 17.00 3.96 7.13
C LEU A 72 15.57 3.66 6.72
N THR A 73 15.35 2.98 5.58
CA THR A 73 14.02 2.53 5.17
C THR A 73 13.42 1.51 6.13
N GLN A 74 14.24 0.90 7.00
CA GLN A 74 13.78 -0.03 8.04
C GLN A 74 13.26 0.66 9.31
N PHE A 75 13.36 1.98 9.38
CA PHE A 75 13.08 2.72 10.61
C PHE A 75 12.14 3.93 10.42
N VAL A 76 11.71 4.22 9.19
CA VAL A 76 10.71 5.28 8.96
C VAL A 76 9.34 4.78 9.40
N GLY A 77 8.92 5.17 10.60
CA GLY A 77 7.51 5.13 11.01
C GLY A 77 7.35 5.53 12.49
N PRO A 78 6.17 5.97 12.97
CA PRO A 78 5.01 6.57 12.31
C PRO A 78 4.66 7.92 12.98
N ASP A 79 4.73 9.03 12.26
CA ASP A 79 3.90 10.21 12.58
C ASP A 79 3.55 10.81 11.23
N ALA A 80 2.58 10.19 10.57
CA ALA A 80 1.92 10.84 9.45
C ALA A 80 1.33 12.18 9.92
N THR A 81 1.21 13.08 8.98
CA THR A 81 0.82 14.46 9.20
C THR A 81 -0.60 14.65 8.69
N ALA A 82 -0.92 15.82 8.16
CA ALA A 82 -2.21 16.04 7.49
C ALA A 82 -1.96 16.55 6.06
N GLU A 83 -0.75 16.28 5.56
CA GLU A 83 -0.22 16.62 4.25
C GLU A 83 0.28 15.31 3.64
N ASP A 84 0.48 15.29 2.33
CA ASP A 84 0.94 14.13 1.57
C ASP A 84 2.25 13.54 2.13
N ASP A 85 2.19 12.29 2.60
CA ASP A 85 3.29 11.56 3.22
C ASP A 85 3.70 10.31 2.42
N ILE A 86 4.90 9.81 2.72
CA ILE A 86 5.37 8.49 2.26
C ILE A 86 5.75 7.65 3.49
N LEU A 87 5.07 6.53 3.68
CA LEU A 87 5.24 5.63 4.82
C LEU A 87 5.74 4.26 4.36
N TYR A 88 6.70 3.72 5.10
CA TYR A 88 7.24 2.38 4.87
C TYR A 88 7.09 1.52 6.12
N GLY A 89 6.57 0.30 5.96
CA GLY A 89 6.69 -0.77 6.93
C GLY A 89 8.06 -1.45 6.85
N THR A 90 8.19 -2.53 7.60
CA THR A 90 9.39 -3.31 7.80
C THR A 90 9.24 -4.67 7.14
N ALA A 91 9.81 -5.74 7.71
CA ALA A 91 9.60 -7.11 7.22
C ALA A 91 8.81 -7.94 8.24
N GLY A 92 8.14 -7.27 9.17
CA GLY A 92 7.28 -7.89 10.16
C GLY A 92 5.98 -7.10 10.25
N ASN A 93 5.10 -7.56 11.13
CA ASN A 93 3.75 -7.01 11.21
C ASN A 93 3.74 -5.55 11.70
N ASP A 94 3.30 -4.66 10.83
CA ASP A 94 3.32 -3.22 11.01
C ASP A 94 1.90 -2.62 11.08
N THR A 95 1.84 -1.35 11.47
CA THR A 95 0.60 -0.57 11.45
C THR A 95 0.90 0.82 10.92
N LEU A 96 0.37 1.12 9.74
CA LEU A 96 0.55 2.39 9.03
C LEU A 96 -0.78 3.16 9.05
N ASN A 97 -0.72 4.47 9.30
CA ASN A 97 -1.88 5.37 9.20
C ASN A 97 -1.42 6.64 8.50
N GLY A 98 -1.99 6.98 7.34
CA GLY A 98 -1.67 8.18 6.55
C GLY A 98 -2.33 9.46 7.09
N LEU A 99 -3.51 9.32 7.70
CA LEU A 99 -4.30 10.40 8.30
C LEU A 99 -4.99 11.27 7.26
N ALA A 100 -4.37 12.34 6.77
CA ALA A 100 -4.97 13.21 5.77
C ALA A 100 -3.89 13.67 4.81
N GLY A 101 -4.25 13.94 3.55
CA GLY A 101 -3.28 14.16 2.48
C GLY A 101 -3.33 13.00 1.50
N ASP A 102 -2.76 13.18 0.30
CA ASP A 102 -2.66 12.10 -0.69
C ASP A 102 -1.37 11.29 -0.38
N ASP A 103 -1.49 10.18 0.35
CA ASP A 103 -0.38 9.45 0.93
C ASP A 103 0.11 8.25 0.08
N ASN A 104 1.37 7.85 0.25
CA ASN A 104 1.88 6.57 -0.27
C ASN A 104 2.32 5.66 0.87
N LEU A 105 1.65 4.52 1.06
CA LEU A 105 1.86 3.60 2.17
C LEU A 105 2.31 2.22 1.65
N TYR A 106 3.50 1.78 2.08
CA TYR A 106 4.11 0.52 1.64
C TYR A 106 4.38 -0.38 2.85
N ALA A 107 3.55 -1.40 3.11
CA ALA A 107 3.64 -2.22 4.33
C ALA A 107 4.75 -3.28 4.27
N ARG A 108 4.96 -3.89 3.08
CA ARG A 108 6.02 -4.85 2.73
C ARG A 108 5.73 -6.27 3.25
N GLU A 109 6.68 -6.93 3.92
CA GLU A 109 6.47 -8.32 4.38
C GLU A 109 5.87 -8.29 5.79
N GLY A 110 4.88 -9.12 6.08
CA GLY A 110 4.26 -9.17 7.40
C GLY A 110 2.75 -9.33 7.32
N ASP A 111 2.08 -9.57 8.44
CA ASP A 111 0.62 -9.40 8.48
C ASP A 111 0.33 -7.97 8.97
N ASP A 112 0.04 -7.07 8.04
CA ASP A 112 0.03 -5.63 8.26
C ASP A 112 -1.38 -5.06 8.44
N ARG A 113 -1.41 -3.84 8.98
CA ARG A 113 -2.62 -3.02 9.06
C ARG A 113 -2.34 -1.65 8.49
N VAL A 114 -2.96 -1.32 7.38
CA VAL A 114 -2.76 -0.05 6.69
C VAL A 114 -4.08 0.70 6.58
N ASN A 115 -4.05 1.99 6.89
CA ASN A 115 -5.17 2.90 6.75
C ASN A 115 -4.68 4.18 6.06
N GLY A 116 -5.19 4.49 4.88
CA GLY A 116 -4.88 5.71 4.14
C GLY A 116 -5.37 6.93 4.91
N GLY A 117 -6.68 7.09 5.00
CA GLY A 117 -7.31 8.17 5.75
C GLY A 117 -8.12 9.09 4.85
N ASP A 118 -7.93 10.41 4.96
CA ASP A 118 -8.57 11.40 4.11
C ASP A 118 -7.62 11.79 2.96
N GLY A 119 -7.94 11.47 1.71
CA GLY A 119 -7.08 11.78 0.58
C GLY A 119 -7.20 10.74 -0.52
N ASN A 120 -6.50 10.94 -1.63
CA ASN A 120 -6.37 9.91 -2.66
C ASN A 120 -5.08 9.16 -2.41
N ASP A 121 -5.18 8.04 -1.72
CA ASP A 121 -4.03 7.31 -1.19
C ASP A 121 -3.59 6.18 -2.12
N MET A 122 -2.30 5.87 -2.10
CA MET A 122 -1.72 4.68 -2.71
C MET A 122 -1.28 3.73 -1.60
N ILE A 123 -1.84 2.52 -1.58
CA ILE A 123 -1.56 1.52 -0.54
C ILE A 123 -1.05 0.22 -1.20
N GLU A 124 0.09 -0.28 -0.73
CA GLU A 124 0.66 -1.58 -1.07
C GLU A 124 0.84 -2.41 0.22
N GLY A 125 0.11 -3.52 0.34
CA GLY A 125 0.21 -4.48 1.45
C GLY A 125 1.55 -5.20 1.43
N GLY A 126 1.76 -6.05 0.42
CA GLY A 126 3.02 -6.72 0.15
C GLY A 126 2.91 -8.23 0.31
N ASP A 127 3.76 -8.86 1.13
CA ASP A 127 3.70 -10.30 1.40
C ASP A 127 3.01 -10.53 2.75
N GLY A 128 1.85 -11.18 2.80
CA GLY A 128 1.31 -11.67 4.06
C GLY A 128 -0.20 -11.73 4.10
N SER A 129 -0.80 -11.57 5.28
CA SER A 129 -2.25 -11.44 5.39
C SER A 129 -2.58 -10.06 5.93
N ASP A 130 -2.91 -9.15 5.03
CA ASP A 130 -3.02 -7.73 5.33
C ASP A 130 -4.47 -7.28 5.52
N ILE A 131 -4.61 -6.18 6.25
CA ILE A 131 -5.86 -5.42 6.33
C ILE A 131 -5.58 -4.02 5.82
N LEU A 132 -6.15 -3.69 4.66
CA LEU A 132 -5.94 -2.44 3.96
C LEU A 132 -7.25 -1.65 3.92
N VAL A 133 -7.19 -0.37 4.26
CA VAL A 133 -8.33 0.56 4.24
C VAL A 133 -7.90 1.82 3.51
N GLY A 134 -8.59 2.20 2.43
CA GLY A 134 -8.37 3.45 1.70
C GLY A 134 -8.83 4.63 2.54
N GLY A 135 -10.14 4.81 2.68
CA GLY A 135 -10.74 5.81 3.54
C GLY A 135 -11.66 6.76 2.79
N GLU A 136 -11.36 8.05 2.76
CA GLU A 136 -12.11 9.08 2.04
C GLU A 136 -11.29 9.59 0.86
N GLY A 137 -11.75 9.42 -0.36
CA GLY A 137 -11.06 9.87 -1.57
C GLY A 137 -10.96 8.73 -2.57
N ASN A 138 -10.27 8.94 -3.68
CA ASN A 138 -10.16 7.90 -4.71
C ASN A 138 -8.83 7.18 -4.52
N ASP A 139 -8.88 6.00 -3.92
CA ASP A 139 -7.70 5.29 -3.47
C ASP A 139 -7.24 4.25 -4.50
N SER A 140 -5.95 3.94 -4.49
CA SER A 140 -5.33 2.88 -5.28
C SER A 140 -4.72 1.86 -4.33
N ILE A 141 -5.36 0.70 -4.18
CA ILE A 141 -5.01 -0.29 -3.16
C ILE A 141 -4.62 -1.61 -3.80
N ARG A 142 -3.46 -2.15 -3.41
CA ARG A 142 -2.97 -3.45 -3.85
C ARG A 142 -2.61 -4.32 -2.64
N GLY A 143 -3.15 -5.55 -2.61
CA GLY A 143 -2.85 -6.58 -1.63
C GLY A 143 -1.41 -7.05 -1.74
N GLY A 144 -1.12 -7.92 -2.71
CA GLY A 144 0.24 -8.32 -3.04
C GLY A 144 0.34 -9.25 -4.24
N ASP A 145 1.39 -9.12 -5.06
CA ASP A 145 1.50 -9.89 -6.33
C ASP A 145 2.43 -11.12 -6.23
N SER A 146 2.79 -11.52 -5.02
CA SER A 146 3.86 -12.47 -4.74
C SER A 146 3.32 -13.86 -4.36
N GLU A 147 4.04 -14.94 -4.68
CA GLU A 147 3.64 -16.31 -4.28
C GLU A 147 3.64 -16.54 -2.76
N LYS A 148 4.27 -15.65 -1.98
CA LYS A 148 4.23 -15.71 -0.51
C LYS A 148 3.05 -14.95 0.08
N ASP A 149 2.38 -14.17 -0.75
CA ASP A 149 1.21 -13.43 -0.32
C ASP A 149 0.09 -14.41 0.04
N LEU A 150 -0.72 -14.01 1.02
CA LEU A 150 -1.75 -14.86 1.61
C LEU A 150 -3.11 -14.23 1.41
N ARG A 151 -3.91 -14.09 2.46
CA ARG A 151 -5.28 -13.61 2.31
C ARG A 151 -5.36 -12.20 2.84
N ASP A 152 -5.81 -11.31 1.99
CA ASP A 152 -6.03 -9.93 2.33
C ASP A 152 -7.50 -9.60 2.59
N VAL A 153 -7.69 -8.52 3.32
CA VAL A 153 -8.98 -7.86 3.51
C VAL A 153 -8.82 -6.40 3.15
N ILE A 154 -9.46 -5.98 2.06
CA ILE A 154 -9.32 -4.64 1.50
C ILE A 154 -10.68 -3.93 1.51
N TYR A 155 -10.70 -2.71 2.04
CA TYR A 155 -11.84 -1.79 1.99
C TYR A 155 -11.41 -0.51 1.28
N GLY A 156 -12.09 -0.15 0.18
CA GLY A 156 -11.90 1.11 -0.54
C GLY A 156 -12.33 2.29 0.32
N GLY A 157 -13.64 2.41 0.53
CA GLY A 157 -14.21 3.41 1.43
C GLY A 157 -15.16 4.32 0.69
N ASN A 158 -15.00 5.63 0.82
CA ASN A 158 -15.76 6.60 0.05
C ASN A 158 -14.91 7.12 -1.09
N GLY A 159 -15.42 7.10 -2.32
CA GLY A 159 -14.72 7.59 -3.50
C GLY A 159 -14.70 6.51 -4.57
N ASN A 160 -14.04 6.79 -5.70
CA ASN A 160 -13.96 5.82 -6.78
C ASN A 160 -12.60 5.11 -6.69
N ASP A 161 -12.59 3.92 -6.11
CA ASP A 161 -11.35 3.25 -5.74
C ASP A 161 -10.88 2.26 -6.82
N ASP A 162 -9.57 2.06 -6.93
CA ASP A 162 -8.92 1.03 -7.77
C ASP A 162 -8.29 -0.01 -6.85
N ILE A 163 -8.92 -1.18 -6.73
CA ILE A 163 -8.55 -2.24 -5.79
C ILE A 163 -8.09 -3.47 -6.55
N ASN A 164 -6.93 -4.00 -6.18
CA ASN A 164 -6.41 -5.27 -6.67
C ASN A 164 -6.00 -6.18 -5.49
N GLY A 165 -6.62 -7.36 -5.38
CA GLY A 165 -6.31 -8.35 -4.35
C GLY A 165 -4.95 -9.00 -4.54
N GLY A 166 -4.59 -9.33 -5.77
CA GLY A 166 -3.30 -9.92 -6.10
C GLY A 166 -3.29 -11.44 -5.98
N TYR A 167 -2.38 -12.01 -5.18
CA TYR A 167 -2.31 -13.44 -4.91
C TYR A 167 -2.98 -13.73 -3.57
N GLY A 168 -4.01 -14.57 -3.56
CA GLY A 168 -4.65 -14.86 -2.30
C GLY A 168 -5.94 -15.61 -2.37
N ASN A 169 -6.80 -15.41 -1.37
CA ASN A 169 -8.22 -15.74 -1.46
C ASN A 169 -8.92 -14.59 -0.73
N ASP A 170 -9.02 -13.48 -1.43
CA ASP A 170 -9.11 -12.17 -0.80
C ASP A 170 -10.55 -11.75 -0.56
N GLU A 171 -10.72 -10.80 0.35
CA GLU A 171 -12.01 -10.15 0.57
C GLU A 171 -11.86 -8.67 0.23
N LEU A 172 -12.47 -8.27 -0.87
CA LEU A 172 -12.34 -6.95 -1.47
C LEU A 172 -13.69 -6.25 -1.44
N ARG A 173 -13.72 -5.00 -0.96
CA ARG A 173 -14.93 -4.20 -0.88
C ARG A 173 -14.67 -2.77 -1.33
N GLY A 174 -15.36 -2.32 -2.38
CA GLY A 174 -15.27 -0.94 -2.89
C GLY A 174 -15.94 0.07 -1.96
N ASP A 175 -17.06 -0.34 -1.36
CA ASP A 175 -17.87 0.48 -0.46
C ASP A 175 -18.75 1.51 -1.18
N ALA A 176 -18.35 2.77 -1.31
CA ALA A 176 -19.20 3.83 -1.83
C ALA A 176 -18.50 4.64 -2.91
N GLY A 177 -19.04 4.62 -4.12
CA GLY A 177 -18.52 5.28 -5.30
C GLY A 177 -18.48 4.30 -6.46
N ASN A 178 -17.88 4.69 -7.57
CA ASN A 178 -17.80 3.85 -8.76
C ASN A 178 -16.43 3.18 -8.77
N ASP A 179 -16.35 1.96 -8.26
CA ASP A 179 -15.10 1.30 -7.96
C ASP A 179 -14.65 0.37 -9.09
N THR A 180 -13.34 0.17 -9.21
CA THR A 180 -12.73 -0.86 -10.06
C THR A 180 -12.05 -1.87 -9.16
N ILE A 181 -12.51 -3.13 -9.19
CA ILE A 181 -12.02 -4.16 -8.27
C ILE A 181 -11.63 -5.42 -9.05
N ALA A 182 -10.41 -5.91 -8.81
CA ALA A 182 -9.88 -7.15 -9.35
C ALA A 182 -9.44 -8.11 -8.22
N GLY A 183 -9.99 -9.32 -8.19
CA GLY A 183 -9.54 -10.40 -7.29
C GLY A 183 -8.17 -10.96 -7.68
N ASP A 184 -7.94 -11.13 -8.98
CA ASP A 184 -6.73 -11.72 -9.57
C ASP A 184 -6.53 -13.22 -9.32
N PHE A 185 -5.54 -13.63 -8.54
CA PHE A 185 -5.21 -15.05 -8.35
C PHE A 185 -5.74 -15.55 -7.01
N GLY A 186 -6.92 -16.15 -7.00
CA GLY A 186 -7.48 -16.62 -5.75
C GLY A 186 -8.90 -17.11 -5.90
N ALA A 187 -9.46 -17.75 -4.87
CA ALA A 187 -10.91 -17.86 -4.79
C ALA A 187 -11.43 -16.68 -3.98
N ASP A 188 -11.74 -15.59 -4.67
CA ASP A 188 -11.90 -14.28 -4.06
C ASP A 188 -13.37 -13.96 -3.77
N THR A 189 -13.58 -13.04 -2.83
CA THR A 189 -14.88 -12.43 -2.57
C THR A 189 -14.77 -10.95 -2.88
N VAL A 190 -15.47 -10.52 -3.93
CA VAL A 190 -15.47 -9.16 -4.44
C VAL A 190 -16.85 -8.53 -4.27
N ILE A 191 -16.92 -7.38 -3.62
CA ILE A 191 -18.15 -6.62 -3.37
C ILE A 191 -17.92 -5.19 -3.86
N GLY A 192 -18.70 -4.74 -4.85
CA GLY A 192 -18.65 -3.35 -5.33
C GLY A 192 -19.15 -2.41 -4.25
N GLY A 193 -20.47 -2.34 -4.08
CA GLY A 193 -21.08 -1.58 -3.01
C GLY A 193 -22.17 -0.66 -3.53
N ALA A 194 -21.95 0.64 -3.48
CA ALA A 194 -22.90 1.62 -3.98
C ALA A 194 -22.26 2.49 -5.05
N GLY A 195 -22.78 2.45 -6.26
CA GLY A 195 -22.24 3.16 -7.43
C GLY A 195 -22.18 2.22 -8.62
N ASP A 196 -21.74 2.71 -9.76
CA ASP A 196 -21.63 1.87 -10.96
C ASP A 196 -20.23 1.22 -10.98
N ASP A 197 -20.14 -0.05 -10.56
CA ASP A 197 -18.86 -0.72 -10.29
C ASP A 197 -18.36 -1.58 -11.44
N LEU A 198 -17.03 -1.76 -11.53
CA LEU A 198 -16.34 -2.67 -12.45
C LEU A 198 -15.64 -3.77 -11.66
N LEU A 199 -16.20 -4.98 -11.68
CA LEU A 199 -15.72 -6.11 -10.88
C LEU A 199 -15.15 -7.23 -11.75
N THR A 200 -13.96 -7.72 -11.42
CA THR A 200 -13.33 -8.87 -12.08
C THR A 200 -12.80 -9.90 -11.08
N GLY A 201 -13.20 -11.16 -11.22
CA GLY A 201 -12.69 -12.29 -10.40
C GLY A 201 -11.36 -12.85 -10.91
N SER A 202 -11.13 -12.77 -12.22
CA SER A 202 -9.94 -13.26 -12.92
C SER A 202 -9.81 -14.79 -12.95
N ALA A 203 -9.34 -15.47 -11.90
CA ALA A 203 -9.02 -16.89 -11.96
C ALA A 203 -9.42 -17.67 -10.71
N LEU A 204 -9.87 -18.92 -10.90
CA LEU A 204 -10.48 -19.80 -9.89
C LEU A 204 -11.93 -19.41 -9.63
N GLY A 205 -12.51 -19.91 -8.53
CA GLY A 205 -13.95 -19.84 -8.30
C GLY A 205 -14.30 -18.70 -7.36
N ASP A 206 -14.81 -17.62 -7.93
CA ASP A 206 -14.98 -16.36 -7.22
C ASP A 206 -16.43 -16.11 -6.79
N ILE A 207 -16.61 -15.19 -5.85
CA ILE A 207 -17.91 -14.69 -5.42
C ILE A 207 -17.94 -13.19 -5.66
N LEU A 208 -18.78 -12.72 -6.58
CA LEU A 208 -18.88 -11.32 -6.97
C LEU A 208 -20.30 -10.78 -6.70
N PHE A 209 -20.36 -9.64 -6.01
CA PHE A 209 -21.58 -8.88 -5.78
C PHE A 209 -21.38 -7.44 -6.27
N GLY A 210 -22.18 -7.02 -7.25
CA GLY A 210 -22.20 -5.63 -7.75
C GLY A 210 -22.64 -4.67 -6.65
N GLY A 211 -23.93 -4.66 -6.34
CA GLY A 211 -24.46 -3.91 -5.21
C GLY A 211 -25.64 -3.04 -5.64
N ASP A 212 -25.63 -1.77 -5.28
CA ASP A 212 -26.55 -0.76 -5.80
C ASP A 212 -25.87 -0.02 -6.96
N GLY A 213 -26.48 0.09 -8.13
CA GLY A 213 -25.91 0.79 -9.29
C GLY A 213 -25.95 -0.06 -10.55
N ASP A 214 -25.55 0.50 -11.69
CA ASP A 214 -25.49 -0.23 -12.96
C ASP A 214 -24.09 -0.86 -13.13
N ASP A 215 -23.93 -2.09 -12.62
CA ASP A 215 -22.61 -2.72 -12.48
C ASP A 215 -22.15 -3.49 -13.72
N PHE A 216 -20.83 -3.57 -13.94
CA PHE A 216 -20.21 -4.53 -14.85
C PHE A 216 -19.46 -5.60 -14.07
N VAL A 217 -19.84 -6.87 -14.22
CA VAL A 217 -19.24 -7.98 -13.49
C VAL A 217 -18.69 -9.05 -14.41
N ASN A 218 -17.41 -9.37 -14.25
CA ASN A 218 -16.68 -10.40 -14.98
C ASN A 218 -16.12 -11.46 -14.03
N GLY A 219 -16.73 -12.65 -14.01
CA GLY A 219 -16.24 -13.76 -13.17
C GLY A 219 -14.84 -14.25 -13.57
N GLY A 220 -14.48 -14.16 -14.85
CA GLY A 220 -13.20 -14.67 -15.34
C GLY A 220 -13.21 -16.18 -15.57
N PHE A 221 -12.21 -16.88 -15.03
CA PHE A 221 -12.01 -18.31 -15.22
C PHE A 221 -12.37 -19.12 -13.96
N GLY A 222 -13.53 -19.76 -13.93
CA GLY A 222 -13.77 -20.79 -12.95
C GLY A 222 -15.24 -21.10 -12.77
N TYR A 223 -15.62 -21.43 -11.54
CA TYR A 223 -17.03 -21.62 -11.18
C TYR A 223 -17.45 -20.46 -10.30
N ASP A 224 -17.89 -19.39 -10.94
CA ASP A 224 -18.12 -18.13 -10.25
C ASP A 224 -19.56 -18.03 -9.76
N ARG A 225 -19.75 -17.30 -8.68
CA ARG A 225 -21.06 -16.89 -8.17
C ARG A 225 -21.18 -15.40 -8.29
N VAL A 226 -22.03 -14.97 -9.19
CA VAL A 226 -22.16 -13.57 -9.56
C VAL A 226 -23.59 -13.10 -9.29
N ASN A 227 -23.72 -11.94 -8.67
CA ASN A 227 -24.99 -11.27 -8.44
C ASN A 227 -24.80 -9.76 -8.65
N GLY A 228 -25.47 -9.19 -9.64
CA GLY A 228 -25.35 -7.76 -9.93
C GLY A 228 -26.00 -6.89 -8.85
N GLY A 229 -27.08 -7.37 -8.24
CA GLY A 229 -27.78 -6.61 -7.20
C GLY A 229 -28.89 -5.72 -7.77
N ALA A 230 -28.87 -4.44 -7.46
CA ALA A 230 -29.91 -3.48 -7.78
C ALA A 230 -29.45 -2.49 -8.85
N GLY A 231 -29.89 -2.71 -10.08
CA GLY A 231 -29.64 -1.78 -11.17
C GLY A 231 -29.82 -2.47 -12.51
N ALA A 232 -29.22 -1.91 -13.54
CA ALA A 232 -29.15 -2.50 -14.88
C ALA A 232 -27.75 -3.07 -15.13
N ASP A 233 -27.50 -4.26 -14.59
CA ASP A 233 -26.17 -4.86 -14.55
C ASP A 233 -25.80 -5.57 -15.88
N GLU A 234 -24.51 -5.52 -16.22
CA GLU A 234 -23.90 -6.25 -17.33
C GLU A 234 -22.94 -7.33 -16.83
N PHE A 235 -23.09 -8.54 -17.37
CA PHE A 235 -22.26 -9.68 -17.00
C PHE A 235 -21.41 -10.14 -18.18
N TYR A 236 -20.10 -10.28 -17.96
CA TYR A 236 -19.19 -10.91 -18.90
C TYR A 236 -18.71 -12.26 -18.36
N HIS A 237 -18.81 -13.30 -19.19
CA HIS A 237 -18.43 -14.67 -18.85
C HIS A 237 -17.75 -15.32 -20.05
N ILE A 238 -16.61 -16.00 -19.83
CA ILE A 238 -15.89 -16.72 -20.88
C ILE A 238 -16.43 -18.17 -20.95
N GLY A 239 -17.39 -18.40 -21.85
CA GLY A 239 -17.98 -19.73 -22.11
C GLY A 239 -17.06 -20.70 -22.88
N ILE A 240 -15.90 -21.05 -22.32
CA ILE A 240 -15.01 -22.09 -22.87
C ILE A 240 -15.12 -23.42 -22.11
N ALA A 241 -14.96 -24.53 -22.83
CA ALA A 241 -15.12 -25.87 -22.29
C ALA A 241 -14.11 -26.16 -21.16
N ASN A 242 -14.61 -26.67 -20.03
CA ASN A 242 -13.88 -27.03 -18.79
C ASN A 242 -13.52 -25.88 -17.84
N HIS A 243 -14.11 -24.68 -18.00
CA HIS A 243 -13.85 -23.56 -17.08
C HIS A 243 -14.87 -23.49 -15.94
N GLY A 244 -16.11 -23.85 -16.20
CA GLY A 244 -17.15 -23.98 -15.19
C GLY A 244 -18.46 -23.46 -15.73
N SER A 245 -19.56 -23.73 -15.02
CA SER A 245 -20.82 -23.03 -15.28
C SER A 245 -20.98 -22.01 -14.18
N ASP A 246 -20.81 -20.74 -14.53
CA ASP A 246 -21.05 -19.65 -13.58
C ASP A 246 -22.52 -19.62 -13.22
N TRP A 247 -22.79 -19.27 -11.96
CA TRP A 247 -24.13 -18.99 -11.50
C TRP A 247 -24.29 -17.47 -11.43
N ILE A 248 -25.18 -16.94 -12.26
CA ILE A 248 -25.44 -15.50 -12.39
C ILE A 248 -26.89 -15.25 -11.95
N GLN A 249 -27.09 -14.30 -11.04
CA GLN A 249 -28.40 -13.84 -10.59
C GLN A 249 -28.59 -12.34 -10.82
#